data_AF-A0A2P8VZW0-F1
#
_entry.id   AF-A0A2P8VZW0-F1
#
_cell.length_a   1.000
_cell.length_b   1.000
_cell.length_c   1.000
_cell.angle_alpha   90.00
_cell.angle_beta   90.00
_cell.angle_gamma   90.00
#
_symmetry.space_group_name_H-M   'P 1'
#
loop_
_entity.id
_entity.type
_entity.pdbx_description
1 polymer ?
#
loop_
_entity_poly.entity_id
_entity_poly.type
_entity_poly.pdbx_seq_one_letter_code
_entity_poly.pdbx_strand_id
1 'polypeptide(L)'
;MLRLGGNILRDRPLVGVGPGVMSRVSNLYRPIEAGAGLDHIQQLHNTPVQIAGELGLLGLLVVLAGMVLVLRLWIRLWRQPLELTDRALLGGIGGSLLAYGVSSLTDYQLENIPITGVLLGLMVLLLALGDSYLPQAMPVGADGRQRGYLAVALWLGLLLTIWLPFTLTVAYGALADRAFYSQQLNLADTRWYKAYRLSQWDPTASAVATEALWGLDQVLGDSEAQENVRSLMLDYAHQAQQAAPNDGWFNHNLAVLHQTTAPATALPYAAYAVQLMPRHRHYGYWLLGDLLLRAGEPRQAIAAFTLEALVNPAALTYPQWREEPYQAIYAAVARATLAEYDTLLADISPDSPSFGTIYNAHALLAWWTEQPVVEVDSALLRPIVAGVLLADSDPAAALETVAQNLSLGQSSPELQLLATWLDPQAYPLPPQPENAPPDLNAFLIEESLTIRSPRLWLTSLVSSPDEGYRGSLTFAYRNYQAKQITLMLTPQTLQRYTLVARLDLFPAWPREFPALDRRIEALRTKALGLPHPTHNDFRLSELDLSNP
;
A
#
# COMPACT_ATOMS: atom_id res chain seq x y z
N MET A 1 2.81 13.07 -5.96
CA MET A 1 3.24 12.51 -7.27
C MET A 1 4.37 13.30 -7.91
N LEU A 2 4.28 14.62 -8.08
CA LEU A 2 5.39 15.43 -8.59
C LEU A 2 6.71 15.22 -7.84
N ARG A 3 6.66 15.21 -6.50
CA ARG A 3 7.84 14.91 -5.66
C ARG A 3 8.40 13.50 -5.89
N LEU A 4 7.55 12.52 -6.17
CA LEU A 4 7.98 11.16 -6.55
C LEU A 4 8.72 11.18 -7.89
N GLY A 5 8.18 11.86 -8.90
CA GLY A 5 8.86 12.04 -10.20
C GLY A 5 10.19 12.79 -10.05
N GLY A 6 10.25 13.81 -9.19
CA GLY A 6 11.48 14.51 -8.84
C GLY A 6 12.52 13.61 -8.16
N ASN A 7 12.09 12.75 -7.23
CA ASN A 7 12.93 11.75 -6.59
C ASN A 7 13.51 10.75 -7.61
N ILE A 8 12.68 10.26 -8.54
CA ILE A 8 13.16 9.41 -9.64
C ILE A 8 14.21 10.12 -10.48
N LEU A 9 13.97 11.37 -10.88
CA LEU A 9 14.91 12.13 -11.70
C LEU A 9 16.21 12.45 -10.95
N ARG A 10 16.18 12.54 -9.61
CA ARG A 10 17.38 12.69 -8.79
C ARG A 10 18.24 11.41 -8.81
N ASP A 11 17.63 10.23 -8.81
CA ASP A 11 18.34 8.95 -8.91
C ASP A 11 18.80 8.64 -10.35
N ARG A 12 17.87 8.75 -11.31
CA ARG A 12 18.06 8.31 -12.71
C ARG A 12 17.71 9.40 -13.71
N PRO A 13 18.46 10.51 -13.75
CA PRO A 13 18.12 11.67 -14.55
C PRO A 13 18.06 11.39 -16.06
N LEU A 14 18.93 10.53 -16.58
CA LEU A 14 19.07 10.36 -18.03
C LEU A 14 18.01 9.45 -18.63
N VAL A 15 17.76 8.31 -18.01
CA VAL A 15 16.96 7.21 -18.57
C VAL A 15 15.75 6.82 -17.74
N GLY A 16 15.56 7.43 -16.56
CA GLY A 16 14.45 7.11 -15.68
C GLY A 16 14.50 5.68 -15.12
N VAL A 17 13.35 5.19 -14.67
CA VAL A 17 13.20 3.84 -14.08
C VAL A 17 12.85 2.74 -15.08
N GLY A 18 12.55 3.11 -16.33
CA GLY A 18 12.08 2.20 -17.38
C GLY A 18 10.59 2.38 -17.70
N PRO A 19 10.16 2.03 -18.92
CA PRO A 19 8.76 2.18 -19.34
C PRO A 19 7.85 1.21 -18.58
N GLY A 20 6.75 1.72 -18.04
CA GLY A 20 5.69 0.92 -17.46
C GLY A 20 6.00 0.20 -16.14
N VAL A 21 7.05 0.58 -15.43
CA VAL A 21 7.43 -0.04 -14.15
C VAL A 21 7.09 0.82 -12.93
N MET A 22 6.42 1.96 -13.12
CA MET A 22 6.15 2.97 -12.07
C MET A 22 5.59 2.35 -10.78
N SER A 23 4.56 1.51 -10.89
CA SER A 23 3.95 0.78 -9.77
C SER A 23 4.94 -0.06 -8.96
N ARG A 24 5.91 -0.70 -9.62
CA ARG A 24 6.89 -1.62 -9.03
C ARG A 24 8.02 -0.91 -8.30
N VAL A 25 8.24 0.37 -8.59
CA VAL A 25 9.33 1.16 -8.01
C VAL A 25 8.83 2.33 -7.18
N SER A 26 7.55 2.71 -7.31
CA SER A 26 6.96 3.90 -6.67
C SER A 26 7.22 3.96 -5.17
N ASN A 27 7.12 2.83 -4.46
CA ASN A 27 7.34 2.78 -3.02
C ASN A 27 8.78 3.16 -2.62
N LEU A 28 9.78 2.89 -3.47
CA LEU A 28 11.17 3.28 -3.23
C LEU A 28 11.38 4.80 -3.34
N TYR A 29 10.58 5.49 -4.15
CA TYR A 29 10.72 6.92 -4.42
C TYR A 29 9.65 7.79 -3.75
N ARG A 30 8.70 7.18 -3.04
CA ARG A 30 7.58 7.90 -2.42
C ARG A 30 8.08 8.90 -1.38
N PRO A 31 7.51 10.10 -1.27
CA PRO A 31 7.87 11.00 -0.18
C PRO A 31 7.36 10.43 1.16
N ILE A 32 8.08 10.69 2.25
CA ILE A 32 7.71 10.22 3.60
C ILE A 32 6.33 10.73 4.01
N GLU A 33 6.02 11.98 3.64
CA GLU A 33 4.77 12.67 3.94
C GLU A 33 3.57 12.11 3.16
N ALA A 34 3.78 11.13 2.28
CA ALA A 34 2.69 10.34 1.71
C ALA A 34 1.97 9.49 2.76
N GLY A 35 2.61 9.26 3.92
CA GLY A 35 2.04 8.56 5.06
C GLY A 35 1.54 7.17 4.69
N ALA A 36 0.24 6.93 4.91
CA ALA A 36 -0.45 5.69 4.56
C ALA A 36 -1.10 5.70 3.16
N GLY A 37 -0.79 6.71 2.34
CA GLY A 37 -1.28 6.82 0.98
C GLY A 37 -0.21 6.58 -0.06
N LEU A 38 -0.62 6.57 -1.33
CA LEU A 38 0.26 6.41 -2.49
C LEU A 38 1.01 5.06 -2.54
N ASP A 39 0.45 4.02 -1.95
CA ASP A 39 0.93 2.65 -2.15
C ASP A 39 0.70 2.25 -3.62
N HIS A 40 1.75 1.71 -4.26
CA HIS A 40 1.71 1.17 -5.63
C HIS A 40 1.10 2.12 -6.67
N ILE A 41 1.59 3.36 -6.72
CA ILE A 41 1.13 4.31 -7.74
C ILE A 41 1.41 3.76 -9.14
N GLN A 42 0.35 3.48 -9.88
CA GLN A 42 0.37 3.12 -11.30
C GLN A 42 0.94 4.25 -12.18
N GLN A 43 0.55 5.49 -11.89
CA GLN A 43 0.86 6.65 -12.72
C GLN A 43 0.98 7.93 -11.90
N LEU A 44 1.84 8.84 -12.36
CA LEU A 44 2.12 10.12 -11.70
C LEU A 44 1.06 11.19 -11.98
N HIS A 45 -0.01 10.86 -12.73
CA HIS A 45 -1.08 11.77 -13.16
C HIS A 45 -0.54 13.10 -13.73
N ASN A 46 0.55 13.01 -14.48
CA ASN A 46 1.13 14.13 -15.21
C ASN A 46 2.02 13.53 -16.30
N THR A 47 1.62 13.65 -17.56
CA THR A 47 2.29 12.98 -18.69
C THR A 47 3.75 13.40 -18.84
N PRO A 48 4.13 14.71 -18.79
CA PRO A 48 5.54 15.10 -18.81
C PRO A 48 6.37 14.46 -17.68
N VAL A 49 5.83 14.45 -16.46
CA VAL A 49 6.52 13.88 -15.29
C VAL A 49 6.54 12.36 -15.34
N GLN A 50 5.51 11.70 -15.90
CA GLN A 50 5.52 10.26 -16.16
C GLN A 50 6.60 9.91 -17.17
N ILE A 51 6.68 10.61 -18.29
CA ILE A 51 7.70 10.41 -19.33
C ILE A 51 9.09 10.64 -18.75
N ALA A 52 9.28 11.72 -17.99
CA ALA A 52 10.57 12.01 -17.36
C ALA A 52 10.93 10.96 -16.28
N GLY A 53 9.96 10.48 -15.51
CA GLY A 53 10.17 9.43 -14.53
C GLY A 53 10.54 8.09 -15.17
N GLU A 54 9.82 7.66 -16.21
CA GLU A 54 10.03 6.36 -16.84
C GLU A 54 11.19 6.34 -17.85
N LEU A 55 11.39 7.41 -18.60
CA LEU A 55 12.36 7.47 -19.71
C LEU A 55 13.47 8.51 -19.50
N GLY A 56 13.46 9.22 -18.37
CA GLY A 56 14.43 10.26 -18.04
C GLY A 56 14.30 11.51 -18.91
N LEU A 57 15.28 12.40 -18.75
CA LEU A 57 15.39 13.63 -19.54
C LEU A 57 15.60 13.34 -21.03
N LEU A 58 16.20 12.20 -21.39
CA LEU A 58 16.37 11.81 -22.79
C LEU A 58 15.01 11.50 -23.44
N GLY A 59 14.16 10.71 -22.78
CA GLY A 59 12.82 10.44 -23.27
C GLY A 59 11.97 11.70 -23.36
N LEU A 60 12.04 12.57 -22.34
CA LEU A 60 11.34 13.85 -22.35
C LEU A 60 11.81 14.73 -23.53
N LEU A 61 13.11 14.80 -23.79
CA LEU A 61 13.67 15.57 -24.90
C LEU A 61 13.19 15.04 -26.26
N VAL A 62 13.11 13.72 -26.44
CA VAL A 62 12.60 13.10 -27.67
C VAL A 62 11.13 13.47 -27.89
N VAL A 63 10.30 13.41 -26.85
CA VAL A 63 8.88 13.80 -26.94
C VAL A 63 8.73 15.28 -27.24
N LEU A 64 9.48 16.16 -26.56
CA LEU A 64 9.47 17.59 -26.82
C LEU A 64 9.91 17.93 -28.25
N ALA A 65 10.95 17.26 -28.75
CA ALA A 65 11.39 17.42 -30.14
C ALA A 65 10.27 16.99 -31.12
N GLY A 66 9.60 15.87 -30.85
CA GLY A 66 8.43 15.43 -31.62
C GLY A 66 7.30 16.48 -31.62
N MET A 67 6.96 17.04 -30.46
CA MET A 67 5.94 18.09 -30.34
C MET A 67 6.30 19.34 -31.14
N VAL A 68 7.57 19.76 -31.13
CA VAL A 68 8.05 20.90 -31.94
C VAL A 68 7.93 20.60 -33.43
N LEU A 69 8.21 19.39 -33.88
CA LEU A 69 8.05 18.99 -35.28
C LEU A 69 6.57 18.99 -35.71
N VAL A 70 5.69 18.46 -34.88
CA VAL A 70 4.23 18.48 -35.11
C VAL A 70 3.71 19.91 -35.17
N LEU A 71 4.10 20.76 -34.23
CA LEU A 71 3.72 22.18 -34.22
C LEU A 71 4.25 22.91 -35.46
N ARG A 72 5.50 22.66 -35.84
CA ARG A 72 6.09 23.24 -37.05
C ARG A 72 5.33 22.81 -38.30
N LEU A 73 4.97 21.53 -38.42
CA LEU A 73 4.16 21.02 -39.53
C LEU A 73 2.80 21.72 -39.56
N TRP A 74 2.11 21.78 -38.42
CA TRP A 74 0.83 22.45 -38.28
C TRP A 74 0.91 23.94 -38.70
N ILE A 75 1.90 24.69 -38.22
CA ILE A 75 2.11 26.11 -38.59
C ILE A 75 2.40 26.25 -40.09
N ARG A 76 3.22 25.35 -40.67
CA ARG A 76 3.52 25.39 -42.11
C ARG A 76 2.27 25.16 -42.95
N LEU A 77 1.43 24.22 -42.56
CA LEU A 77 0.14 23.94 -43.19
C LEU A 77 -0.83 25.11 -43.03
N TRP A 78 -0.89 25.73 -41.84
CA TRP A 78 -1.77 26.87 -41.57
C TRP A 78 -1.49 28.08 -42.48
N ARG A 79 -0.24 28.20 -42.95
CA ARG A 79 0.18 29.24 -43.89
C ARG A 79 -0.11 28.92 -45.37
N GLN A 80 -0.59 27.73 -45.69
CA GLN A 80 -0.94 27.33 -47.05
C GLN A 80 -2.38 27.74 -47.43
N PRO A 81 -2.66 27.95 -48.73
CA PRO A 81 -4.01 28.16 -49.24
C PRO A 81 -4.80 26.83 -49.25
N LEU A 82 -5.25 26.39 -48.08
CA LEU A 82 -6.07 25.20 -47.87
C LEU A 82 -7.52 25.40 -48.34
N GLU A 83 -8.17 24.32 -48.79
CA GLU A 83 -9.63 24.27 -48.95
C GLU A 83 -10.35 24.47 -47.60
N LEU A 84 -11.62 24.90 -47.64
CA LEU A 84 -12.37 25.25 -46.42
C LEU A 84 -12.51 24.05 -45.46
N THR A 85 -12.80 22.87 -46.00
CA THR A 85 -12.94 21.60 -45.24
C THR A 85 -11.62 21.21 -44.59
N ASP A 86 -10.52 21.30 -45.34
CA ASP A 86 -9.18 20.94 -44.85
C ASP A 86 -8.65 21.95 -43.84
N ARG A 87 -9.02 23.23 -43.98
CA ARG A 87 -8.73 24.26 -42.98
C ARG A 87 -9.49 24.00 -41.67
N ALA A 88 -10.77 23.61 -41.76
CA ALA A 88 -11.55 23.22 -40.59
C ALA A 88 -10.96 21.97 -39.91
N LEU A 89 -10.56 20.97 -40.70
CA LEU A 89 -9.88 19.78 -40.21
C LEU A 89 -8.55 20.11 -39.50
N LEU A 90 -7.70 20.93 -40.12
CA LEU A 90 -6.43 21.37 -39.52
C LEU A 90 -6.65 22.13 -38.20
N GLY A 91 -7.67 22.99 -38.15
CA GLY A 91 -8.10 23.67 -36.93
C GLY A 91 -8.57 22.69 -35.85
N GLY A 92 -9.36 21.69 -36.23
CA GLY A 92 -9.82 20.60 -35.37
C GLY A 92 -8.65 19.80 -34.80
N ILE A 93 -7.70 19.38 -35.64
CA ILE A 93 -6.48 18.68 -35.22
C ILE A 93 -5.69 19.52 -34.21
N GLY A 94 -5.44 20.79 -34.53
CA GLY A 94 -4.71 21.70 -33.62
C GLY A 94 -5.42 21.89 -32.27
N GLY A 95 -6.74 22.10 -32.31
CA GLY A 95 -7.58 22.22 -31.11
C GLY A 95 -7.58 20.95 -30.26
N SER A 96 -7.73 19.77 -30.88
CA SER A 96 -7.68 18.48 -30.17
C SER A 96 -6.33 18.21 -29.53
N LEU A 97 -5.22 18.48 -30.23
CA LEU A 97 -3.87 18.30 -29.69
C LEU A 97 -3.58 19.28 -28.56
N LEU A 98 -4.05 20.53 -28.66
CA LEU A 98 -3.93 21.52 -27.59
C LEU A 98 -4.75 21.11 -26.36
N ALA A 99 -6.01 20.70 -26.56
CA ALA A 99 -6.87 20.24 -25.49
C ALA A 99 -6.28 19.01 -24.77
N TYR A 100 -5.76 18.04 -25.53
CA TYR A 100 -5.04 16.90 -24.97
C TYR A 100 -3.77 17.34 -24.25
N GLY A 101 -2.98 18.25 -24.83
CA GLY A 101 -1.78 18.81 -24.22
C GLY A 101 -2.06 19.40 -22.84
N VAL A 102 -3.13 20.18 -22.70
CA VAL A 102 -3.58 20.72 -21.41
C VAL A 102 -4.01 19.61 -20.45
N SER A 103 -4.85 18.67 -20.91
CA SER A 103 -5.29 17.51 -20.11
C SER A 103 -4.11 16.67 -19.59
N SER A 104 -3.06 16.54 -20.41
CA SER A 104 -1.87 15.75 -20.09
C SER A 104 -1.02 16.33 -18.96
N LEU A 105 -1.25 17.58 -18.55
CA LEU A 105 -0.59 18.20 -17.39
C LEU A 105 -1.18 17.75 -16.05
N THR A 106 -2.41 17.23 -16.06
CA THR A 106 -3.14 16.80 -14.86
C THR A 106 -3.40 15.31 -14.82
N ASP A 107 -3.13 14.59 -15.91
CA ASP A 107 -3.33 13.15 -15.98
C ASP A 107 -2.32 12.46 -16.92
N TYR A 108 -2.16 11.15 -16.78
CA TYR A 108 -1.43 10.29 -17.71
C TYR A 108 -2.41 9.36 -18.42
N GLN A 109 -2.43 9.44 -19.76
CA GLN A 109 -3.51 8.84 -20.55
C GLN A 109 -3.02 8.00 -21.74
N LEU A 110 -1.70 7.95 -21.97
CA LEU A 110 -1.12 7.22 -23.10
C LEU A 110 -1.24 5.70 -22.98
N GLU A 111 -1.55 5.19 -21.80
CA GLU A 111 -1.87 3.77 -21.59
C GLU A 111 -3.30 3.40 -22.03
N ASN A 112 -4.17 4.39 -22.27
CA ASN A 112 -5.53 4.16 -22.72
C ASN A 112 -5.57 4.03 -24.25
N ILE A 113 -5.80 2.80 -24.74
CA ILE A 113 -5.77 2.45 -26.17
C ILE A 113 -6.64 3.39 -27.03
N PRO A 114 -7.92 3.65 -26.68
CA PRO A 114 -8.74 4.65 -27.37
C PRO A 114 -8.08 6.03 -27.54
N ILE A 115 -7.49 6.58 -26.48
CA ILE A 115 -6.87 7.92 -26.51
C ILE A 115 -5.66 7.90 -27.43
N THR A 116 -4.77 6.93 -27.25
CA THR A 116 -3.56 6.77 -28.08
C THR A 116 -3.92 6.52 -29.55
N GLY A 117 -4.97 5.75 -29.82
CA GLY A 117 -5.48 5.50 -31.17
C GLY A 117 -6.01 6.78 -31.84
N VAL A 118 -6.74 7.63 -31.12
CA VAL A 118 -7.21 8.93 -31.62
C VAL A 118 -6.03 9.85 -31.90
N LEU A 119 -5.05 9.95 -31.00
CA LEU A 119 -3.86 10.76 -31.21
C LEU A 119 -3.07 10.32 -32.45
N LEU A 120 -2.92 9.01 -32.66
CA LEU A 120 -2.31 8.46 -33.86
C LEU A 120 -3.11 8.81 -35.12
N GLY A 121 -4.43 8.70 -35.07
CA GLY A 121 -5.32 9.11 -36.16
C GLY A 121 -5.14 10.59 -36.52
N LEU A 122 -5.06 11.47 -35.52
CA LEU A 122 -4.79 12.89 -35.72
C LEU A 122 -3.42 13.13 -36.38
N MET A 123 -2.38 12.36 -36.00
CA MET A 123 -1.07 12.44 -36.65
C MET A 123 -1.14 12.00 -38.11
N VAL A 124 -1.84 10.91 -38.42
CA VAL A 124 -2.01 10.42 -39.80
C VAL A 124 -2.74 11.47 -40.65
N LEU A 125 -3.83 12.07 -40.14
CA LEU A 125 -4.56 13.12 -40.85
C LEU A 125 -3.69 14.37 -41.07
N LEU A 126 -2.90 14.77 -40.07
CA LEU A 126 -1.98 15.91 -40.20
C LEU A 126 -0.90 15.64 -41.26
N LEU A 127 -0.36 14.43 -41.31
CA LEU A 127 0.61 14.02 -42.32
C LEU A 127 -0.01 13.97 -43.72
N ALA A 128 -1.24 13.45 -43.85
CA ALA A 128 -1.96 13.42 -45.12
C ALA A 128 -2.22 14.84 -45.68
N LEU A 129 -2.60 15.80 -44.82
CA LEU A 129 -2.67 17.22 -45.21
C LEU A 129 -1.28 17.76 -45.61
N GLY A 130 -0.24 17.34 -44.90
CA GLY A 130 1.17 17.59 -45.26
C GLY A 130 1.49 17.20 -46.69
N ASP A 131 1.15 15.97 -47.07
CA ASP A 131 1.41 15.42 -48.41
C ASP A 131 0.62 16.12 -49.51
N SER A 132 -0.60 16.59 -49.23
CA SER A 132 -1.45 17.28 -50.20
C SER A 132 -1.04 18.73 -50.47
N TYR A 133 -0.58 19.46 -49.45
CA TYR A 133 -0.42 20.93 -49.53
C TYR A 133 1.02 21.43 -49.39
N LEU A 134 1.95 20.61 -48.90
CA LEU A 134 3.36 20.98 -48.84
C LEU A 134 4.12 20.39 -50.04
N PRO A 135 5.21 21.04 -50.48
CA PRO A 135 6.08 20.45 -51.48
C PRO A 135 6.53 19.07 -51.04
N GLN A 136 6.50 18.10 -51.96
CA GLN A 136 6.95 16.74 -51.68
C GLN A 136 8.33 16.77 -51.03
N ALA A 137 8.46 16.08 -49.90
CA ALA A 137 9.73 15.93 -49.25
C ALA A 137 10.72 15.29 -50.23
N MET A 138 11.98 15.76 -50.22
CA MET A 138 13.02 15.11 -51.01
C MET A 138 13.09 13.63 -50.63
N PRO A 139 13.16 12.71 -51.61
CA PRO A 139 13.21 11.29 -51.31
C PRO A 139 14.42 11.02 -50.42
N VAL A 140 14.17 10.27 -49.35
CA VAL A 140 15.24 9.79 -48.49
C VAL A 140 16.17 8.92 -49.35
N GLY A 141 17.46 9.25 -49.39
CA GLY A 141 18.46 8.49 -50.15
C GLY A 141 18.49 7.02 -49.74
N ALA A 142 19.12 6.17 -50.57
CA ALA A 142 19.18 4.72 -50.33
C ALA A 142 19.67 4.38 -48.90
N ASP A 143 20.70 5.09 -48.42
CA ASP A 143 21.24 4.93 -47.07
C ASP A 143 20.23 5.25 -45.97
N GLY A 144 19.42 6.30 -46.15
CA GLY A 144 18.41 6.67 -45.17
C GLY A 144 17.23 5.69 -45.17
N ARG A 145 16.85 5.15 -46.33
CA ARG A 145 15.86 4.05 -46.40
C ARG A 145 16.38 2.79 -45.71
N GLN A 146 17.63 2.41 -45.93
CA GLN A 146 18.24 1.27 -45.26
C GLN A 146 18.26 1.46 -43.74
N ARG A 147 18.66 2.62 -43.24
CA ARG A 147 18.60 2.95 -41.80
C ARG A 147 17.17 2.89 -41.26
N GLY A 148 16.19 3.36 -42.04
CA GLY A 148 14.76 3.26 -41.71
C GLY A 148 14.29 1.81 -41.57
N TYR A 149 14.61 0.96 -42.54
CA TYR A 149 14.28 -0.47 -42.47
C TYR A 149 14.95 -1.17 -41.28
N LEU A 150 16.22 -0.84 -41.01
CA LEU A 150 16.92 -1.37 -39.84
C LEU A 150 16.27 -0.90 -38.53
N ALA A 151 15.86 0.36 -38.43
CA ALA A 151 15.16 0.88 -37.26
C ALA A 151 13.80 0.19 -37.05
N VAL A 152 13.02 -0.03 -38.12
CA VAL A 152 11.75 -0.76 -38.06
C VAL A 152 11.99 -2.22 -37.68
N ALA A 153 12.97 -2.89 -38.28
CA ALA A 153 13.32 -4.27 -37.96
C ALA A 153 13.79 -4.40 -36.50
N LEU A 154 14.59 -3.45 -36.00
CA LEU A 154 15.01 -3.38 -34.61
C LEU A 154 13.81 -3.18 -33.68
N TRP A 155 12.91 -2.26 -34.02
CA TRP A 155 11.70 -1.99 -33.23
C TRP A 155 10.77 -3.21 -33.18
N LEU A 156 10.53 -3.88 -34.31
CA LEU A 156 9.76 -5.12 -34.36
C LEU A 156 10.46 -6.26 -33.61
N GLY A 157 11.79 -6.36 -33.72
CA GLY A 157 12.60 -7.32 -32.97
C GLY A 157 12.48 -7.11 -31.46
N LEU A 158 12.61 -5.87 -30.98
CA LEU A 158 12.38 -5.51 -29.59
C LEU A 158 10.94 -5.82 -29.16
N LEU A 159 9.96 -5.50 -30.01
CA LEU A 159 8.56 -5.78 -29.72
C LEU A 159 8.32 -7.29 -29.54
N LEU A 160 8.84 -8.12 -30.45
CA LEU A 160 8.70 -9.57 -30.38
C LEU A 160 9.47 -10.16 -29.19
N THR A 161 10.69 -9.71 -28.93
CA THR A 161 11.52 -10.24 -27.83
C THR A 161 10.99 -9.87 -26.44
N ILE A 162 10.29 -8.75 -26.28
CA ILE A 162 9.76 -8.30 -24.99
C ILE A 162 8.29 -8.71 -24.82
N TRP A 163 7.44 -8.44 -25.81
CA TRP A 163 5.99 -8.60 -25.66
C TRP A 163 5.48 -10.01 -25.93
N LEU A 164 6.12 -10.78 -26.82
CA LEU A 164 5.69 -12.16 -27.06
C LEU A 164 5.88 -13.03 -25.81
N PRO A 165 7.05 -13.03 -25.13
CA PRO A 165 7.19 -13.76 -23.87
C PRO A 165 6.18 -13.30 -22.83
N PHE A 166 5.95 -11.99 -22.67
CA PHE A 166 4.96 -11.49 -21.72
C PHE A 166 3.53 -11.96 -22.04
N THR A 167 3.13 -11.92 -23.31
CA THR A 167 1.82 -12.44 -23.74
C THR A 167 1.69 -13.93 -23.43
N LEU A 168 2.76 -14.70 -23.65
CA LEU A 168 2.79 -16.12 -23.30
C LEU A 168 2.78 -16.34 -21.78
N THR A 169 3.43 -15.49 -20.99
CA THR A 169 3.38 -15.49 -19.51
C THR A 169 1.94 -15.37 -19.02
N VAL A 170 1.19 -14.38 -19.52
CA VAL A 170 -0.23 -14.18 -19.17
C VAL A 170 -1.07 -15.40 -19.58
N ALA A 171 -0.82 -15.96 -20.77
CA ALA A 171 -1.54 -17.15 -21.23
C ALA A 171 -1.24 -18.39 -20.37
N TYR A 172 0.03 -18.63 -20.03
CA TYR A 172 0.43 -19.75 -19.17
C TYR A 172 -0.07 -19.60 -17.75
N GLY A 173 -0.04 -18.39 -17.18
CA GLY A 173 -0.65 -18.11 -15.90
C GLY A 173 -2.14 -18.47 -15.91
N ALA A 174 -2.90 -18.03 -16.93
CA ALA A 174 -4.33 -18.31 -16.98
C ALA A 174 -4.63 -19.81 -17.14
N LEU A 175 -3.77 -20.54 -17.86
CA LEU A 175 -3.85 -21.99 -17.99
C LEU A 175 -3.45 -22.71 -16.69
N ALA A 176 -2.56 -22.13 -15.88
CA ALA A 176 -2.17 -22.67 -14.59
C ALA A 176 -3.32 -22.56 -13.59
N ASP A 177 -3.96 -21.39 -13.49
CA ASP A 177 -5.12 -21.17 -12.61
C ASP A 177 -6.24 -22.17 -12.93
N ARG A 178 -6.56 -22.36 -14.22
CA ARG A 178 -7.54 -23.37 -14.66
C ARG A 178 -7.17 -24.79 -14.25
N ALA A 179 -5.89 -25.15 -14.34
CA ALA A 179 -5.41 -26.46 -13.93
C ALA A 179 -5.52 -26.64 -12.41
N PHE A 180 -5.18 -25.61 -11.64
CA PHE A 180 -5.29 -25.61 -10.18
C PHE A 180 -6.74 -25.83 -9.73
N TYR A 181 -7.68 -25.04 -10.25
CA TYR A 181 -9.11 -25.20 -9.93
C TYR A 181 -9.71 -26.52 -10.46
N SER A 182 -9.06 -27.16 -11.44
CA SER A 182 -9.41 -28.51 -11.91
C SER A 182 -8.70 -29.62 -11.11
N GLN A 183 -8.06 -29.29 -9.98
CA GLN A 183 -7.35 -30.20 -9.09
C GLN A 183 -6.13 -30.90 -9.75
N GLN A 184 -5.54 -30.29 -10.78
CA GLN A 184 -4.36 -30.80 -11.48
C GLN A 184 -3.08 -30.06 -11.03
N LEU A 185 -2.71 -30.24 -9.75
CA LEU A 185 -1.65 -29.45 -9.09
C LEU A 185 -0.31 -29.48 -9.83
N ASN A 186 0.17 -30.65 -10.24
CA ASN A 186 1.45 -30.78 -10.96
C ASN A 186 1.45 -30.02 -12.31
N LEU A 187 0.29 -29.99 -12.99
CA LEU A 187 0.14 -29.26 -14.24
C LEU A 187 0.05 -27.75 -13.99
N ALA A 188 -0.61 -27.33 -12.91
CA ALA A 188 -0.66 -25.94 -12.48
C ALA A 188 0.76 -25.43 -12.18
N ASP A 189 1.52 -26.15 -11.35
CA ASP A 189 2.90 -25.85 -11.01
C ASP A 189 3.79 -25.71 -12.26
N THR A 190 3.76 -26.71 -13.15
CA THR A 190 4.53 -26.65 -14.41
C THR A 190 4.21 -25.40 -15.23
N ARG A 191 2.94 -24.96 -15.24
CA ARG A 191 2.49 -23.79 -16.02
C ARG A 191 2.83 -22.48 -15.33
N TRP A 192 2.69 -22.37 -14.01
CA TRP A 192 3.14 -21.19 -13.24
C TRP A 192 4.65 -21.02 -13.37
N TYR A 193 5.42 -22.09 -13.19
CA TYR A 193 6.88 -22.05 -13.39
C TYR A 193 7.24 -21.61 -14.81
N LYS A 194 6.54 -22.13 -15.84
CA LYS A 194 6.78 -21.70 -17.22
C LYS A 194 6.46 -20.23 -17.46
N ALA A 195 5.39 -19.71 -16.85
CA ALA A 195 5.05 -18.29 -16.90
C ALA A 195 6.17 -17.43 -16.28
N TYR A 196 6.64 -17.78 -15.08
CA TYR A 196 7.78 -17.11 -14.44
C TYR A 196 9.04 -17.13 -15.32
N ARG A 197 9.38 -18.28 -15.91
CA ARG A 197 10.58 -18.42 -16.76
C ARG A 197 10.52 -17.58 -18.03
N LEU A 198 9.33 -17.30 -18.57
CA LEU A 198 9.14 -16.46 -19.76
C LEU A 198 9.26 -14.96 -19.45
N SER A 199 8.92 -14.53 -18.22
CA SER A 199 9.00 -13.14 -17.80
C SER A 199 9.35 -13.03 -16.32
N GLN A 200 10.61 -13.26 -15.98
CA GLN A 200 11.10 -13.25 -14.58
C GLN A 200 10.92 -11.89 -13.88
N TRP A 201 10.67 -10.83 -14.65
CA TRP A 201 10.40 -9.49 -14.13
C TRP A 201 8.92 -9.25 -13.79
N ASP A 202 8.00 -10.15 -14.16
CA ASP A 202 6.57 -10.04 -13.81
C ASP A 202 6.26 -10.92 -12.59
N PRO A 203 5.86 -10.34 -11.45
CA PRO A 203 5.60 -11.11 -10.23
C PRO A 203 4.26 -11.84 -10.27
N THR A 204 3.40 -11.58 -11.27
CA THR A 204 1.98 -11.88 -11.18
C THR A 204 1.70 -13.37 -11.07
N ALA A 205 2.30 -14.19 -11.94
CA ALA A 205 2.08 -15.63 -11.94
C ALA A 205 2.55 -16.28 -10.62
N SER A 206 3.72 -15.90 -10.13
CA SER A 206 4.27 -16.43 -8.87
C SER A 206 3.47 -15.94 -7.66
N ALA A 207 3.02 -14.69 -7.65
CA ALA A 207 2.16 -14.18 -6.57
C ALA A 207 0.81 -14.91 -6.51
N VAL A 208 0.14 -15.09 -7.66
CA VAL A 208 -1.12 -15.87 -7.72
C VAL A 208 -0.91 -17.32 -7.28
N ALA A 209 0.19 -17.96 -7.71
CA ALA A 209 0.54 -19.30 -7.26
C ALA A 209 0.73 -19.36 -5.74
N THR A 210 1.38 -18.35 -5.15
CA THR A 210 1.57 -18.24 -3.69
C THR A 210 0.22 -18.22 -2.96
N GLU A 211 -0.74 -17.41 -3.39
CA GLU A 211 -2.06 -17.32 -2.73
C GLU A 211 -2.89 -18.60 -2.89
N ALA A 212 -2.84 -19.20 -4.09
CA ALA A 212 -3.52 -20.46 -4.36
C ALA A 212 -2.97 -21.59 -3.47
N LEU A 213 -1.65 -21.68 -3.34
CA LEU A 213 -0.98 -22.68 -2.49
C LEU A 213 -1.17 -22.39 -1.00
N TRP A 214 -1.22 -21.12 -0.59
CA TRP A 214 -1.57 -20.74 0.79
C TRP A 214 -2.97 -21.25 1.16
N GLY A 215 -3.98 -20.98 0.31
CA GLY A 215 -5.34 -21.47 0.54
C GLY A 215 -5.42 -23.00 0.61
N LEU A 216 -4.57 -23.71 -0.14
CA LEU A 216 -4.45 -25.16 -0.08
C LEU A 216 -3.75 -25.62 1.23
N ASP A 217 -2.67 -24.96 1.65
CA ASP A 217 -1.95 -25.27 2.91
C ASP A 217 -2.86 -25.21 4.14
N GLN A 218 -3.81 -24.26 4.15
CA GLN A 218 -4.77 -24.07 5.25
C GLN A 218 -5.78 -25.21 5.41
N VAL A 219 -6.06 -25.98 4.35
CA VAL A 219 -7.03 -27.09 4.37
C VAL A 219 -6.36 -28.46 4.40
N LEU A 220 -5.07 -28.52 4.09
CA LEU A 220 -4.28 -29.73 4.23
C LEU A 220 -3.92 -29.92 5.71
N GLY A 221 -4.18 -31.12 6.25
CA GLY A 221 -3.67 -31.50 7.57
C GLY A 221 -2.17 -31.82 7.51
N ASP A 222 -1.56 -31.96 8.70
CA ASP A 222 -0.15 -32.32 8.87
C ASP A 222 0.22 -33.58 8.08
N SER A 223 0.89 -33.39 6.95
CA SER A 223 1.20 -34.45 5.99
C SER A 223 2.40 -34.08 5.11
N GLU A 224 3.04 -35.07 4.49
CA GLU A 224 4.11 -34.85 3.51
C GLU A 224 3.62 -34.00 2.31
N ALA A 225 2.34 -34.10 1.96
CA ALA A 225 1.73 -33.27 0.93
C ALA A 225 1.70 -31.78 1.33
N GLN A 226 1.43 -31.48 2.61
CA GLN A 226 1.44 -30.12 3.13
C GLN A 226 2.85 -29.52 3.08
N GLU A 227 3.88 -30.28 3.48
CA GLU A 227 5.27 -29.80 3.44
C GLU A 227 5.72 -29.47 2.01
N ASN A 228 5.36 -30.31 1.03
CA ASN A 228 5.62 -30.05 -0.38
C ASN A 228 4.90 -28.78 -0.88
N VAL A 229 3.64 -28.58 -0.50
CA VAL A 229 2.87 -27.37 -0.83
C VAL A 229 3.51 -26.14 -0.21
N ARG A 230 3.95 -26.22 1.06
CA ARG A 230 4.62 -25.14 1.77
C ARG A 230 5.95 -24.76 1.11
N SER A 231 6.75 -25.74 0.69
CA SER A 231 7.99 -25.48 -0.05
C SER A 231 7.71 -24.76 -1.37
N LEU A 232 6.75 -25.24 -2.18
CA LEU A 232 6.39 -24.61 -3.44
C LEU A 232 5.86 -23.18 -3.24
N MET A 233 5.03 -22.99 -2.21
CA MET A 233 4.50 -21.67 -1.85
C MET A 233 5.63 -20.68 -1.53
N LEU A 234 6.62 -21.09 -0.72
CA LEU A 234 7.78 -20.27 -0.40
C LEU A 234 8.62 -19.94 -1.64
N ASP A 235 8.84 -20.91 -2.53
CA ASP A 235 9.57 -20.69 -3.79
C ASP A 235 8.89 -19.64 -4.68
N TYR A 236 7.56 -19.73 -4.82
CA TYR A 236 6.79 -18.75 -5.59
C TYR A 236 6.73 -17.37 -4.90
N ALA A 237 6.65 -17.32 -3.57
CA ALA A 237 6.69 -16.06 -2.83
C ALA A 237 8.04 -15.35 -3.03
N HIS A 238 9.14 -16.10 -3.00
CA HIS A 238 10.48 -15.60 -3.32
C HIS A 238 10.59 -15.09 -4.76
N GLN A 239 10.06 -15.84 -5.74
CA GLN A 239 10.06 -15.40 -7.14
C GLN A 239 9.29 -14.09 -7.34
N ALA A 240 8.12 -13.94 -6.69
CA ALA A 240 7.34 -12.71 -6.74
C ALA A 240 8.10 -11.53 -6.12
N GLN A 241 8.74 -11.75 -4.95
CA GLN A 241 9.56 -10.73 -4.29
C GLN A 241 10.76 -10.33 -5.15
N GLN A 242 11.45 -11.27 -5.79
CA GLN A 242 12.59 -10.99 -6.67
C GLN A 242 12.17 -10.18 -7.92
N ALA A 243 10.99 -10.45 -8.47
CA ALA A 243 10.45 -9.73 -9.62
C ALA A 243 10.02 -8.29 -9.27
N ALA A 244 9.59 -8.04 -8.03
CA ALA A 244 9.17 -6.73 -7.53
C ALA A 244 9.70 -6.45 -6.11
N PRO A 245 11.02 -6.22 -5.94
CA PRO A 245 11.64 -6.12 -4.62
C PRO A 245 11.23 -4.88 -3.82
N ASN A 246 10.72 -3.84 -4.50
CA ASN A 246 10.19 -2.64 -3.83
C ASN A 246 8.68 -2.73 -3.55
N ASP A 247 8.07 -3.90 -3.74
CA ASP A 247 6.73 -4.16 -3.26
C ASP A 247 6.78 -4.50 -1.77
N GLY A 248 6.36 -3.57 -0.91
CA GLY A 248 6.35 -3.78 0.53
C GLY A 248 5.49 -4.96 0.97
N TRP A 249 4.46 -5.34 0.20
CA TRP A 249 3.55 -6.44 0.54
C TRP A 249 4.19 -7.79 0.26
N PHE A 250 4.96 -7.92 -0.82
CA PHE A 250 5.71 -9.15 -1.09
C PHE A 250 6.80 -9.37 -0.04
N ASN A 251 7.50 -8.31 0.37
CA ASN A 251 8.44 -8.40 1.49
C ASN A 251 7.73 -8.77 2.80
N HIS A 252 6.60 -8.13 3.11
CA HIS A 252 5.82 -8.44 4.31
C HIS A 252 5.33 -9.89 4.35
N ASN A 253 4.66 -10.35 3.28
CA ASN A 253 4.13 -11.71 3.21
C ASN A 253 5.26 -12.74 3.32
N LEU A 254 6.39 -12.52 2.63
CA LEU A 254 7.52 -13.43 2.70
C LEU A 254 8.12 -13.49 4.11
N ALA A 255 8.18 -12.36 4.82
CA ALA A 255 8.59 -12.33 6.22
C ALA A 255 7.63 -13.13 7.12
N VAL A 256 6.30 -12.99 6.93
CA VAL A 256 5.31 -13.76 7.69
C VAL A 256 5.42 -15.27 7.41
N LEU A 257 5.62 -15.65 6.15
CA LEU A 257 5.77 -17.07 5.76
C LEU A 257 7.01 -17.72 6.38
N HIS A 258 8.09 -16.96 6.60
CA HIS A 258 9.31 -17.43 7.28
C HIS A 258 9.30 -17.22 8.79
N GLN A 259 8.28 -16.57 9.36
CA GLN A 259 8.29 -16.08 10.75
C GLN A 259 8.57 -17.18 11.78
N THR A 260 7.93 -18.34 11.62
CA THR A 260 8.02 -19.45 12.58
C THR A 260 9.04 -20.52 12.19
N THR A 261 9.30 -20.68 10.89
CA THR A 261 10.18 -21.73 10.35
C THR A 261 11.63 -21.27 10.20
N ALA A 262 11.86 -20.02 9.79
CA ALA A 262 13.18 -19.45 9.58
C ALA A 262 13.23 -17.94 9.95
N PRO A 263 13.13 -17.58 11.26
CA PRO A 263 13.04 -16.18 11.70
C PRO A 263 14.20 -15.30 11.21
N ALA A 264 15.42 -15.84 11.17
CA ALA A 264 16.60 -15.13 10.68
C ALA A 264 16.48 -14.76 9.19
N THR A 265 15.86 -15.62 8.39
CA THR A 265 15.57 -15.37 6.97
C THR A 265 14.45 -14.34 6.80
N ALA A 266 13.49 -14.27 7.73
CA ALA A 266 12.38 -13.33 7.70
C ALA A 266 12.80 -11.88 7.98
N LEU A 267 13.81 -11.68 8.85
CA LEU A 267 14.24 -10.36 9.34
C LEU A 267 14.51 -9.32 8.25
N PRO A 268 15.33 -9.60 7.21
CA PRO A 268 15.59 -8.62 6.16
C PRO A 268 14.32 -8.20 5.42
N TYR A 269 13.41 -9.14 5.15
CA TYR A 269 12.15 -8.85 4.46
C TYR A 269 11.21 -8.00 5.32
N ALA A 270 11.14 -8.26 6.63
CA ALA A 270 10.38 -7.41 7.56
C ALA A 270 10.96 -5.99 7.60
N ALA A 271 12.30 -5.86 7.66
CA ALA A 271 13.00 -4.57 7.63
C ALA A 271 12.76 -3.80 6.31
N TYR A 272 12.73 -4.49 5.16
CA TYR A 272 12.40 -3.87 3.88
C TYR A 272 10.94 -3.44 3.79
N ALA A 273 10.01 -4.27 4.28
CA ALA A 273 8.59 -3.95 4.29
C ALA A 273 8.31 -2.64 5.05
N VAL A 274 8.87 -2.48 6.25
CA VAL A 274 8.68 -1.25 7.03
C VAL A 274 9.39 -0.04 6.44
N GLN A 275 10.49 -0.21 5.71
CA GLN A 275 11.16 0.87 4.96
C GLN A 275 10.30 1.38 3.80
N LEU A 276 9.74 0.44 3.03
CA LEU A 276 8.90 0.73 1.86
C LEU A 276 7.52 1.24 2.26
N MET A 277 7.01 0.84 3.43
CA MET A 277 5.64 1.13 3.89
C MET A 277 5.59 1.54 5.38
N PRO A 278 6.28 2.64 5.78
CA PRO A 278 6.45 3.06 7.18
C PRO A 278 5.19 3.27 8.00
N ARG A 279 4.06 3.54 7.35
CA ARG A 279 2.82 4.01 7.98
C ARG A 279 1.66 3.04 7.75
N HIS A 280 1.99 1.86 7.23
CA HIS A 280 1.06 0.84 6.80
C HIS A 280 0.58 0.01 8.00
N ARG A 281 -0.72 -0.25 8.12
CA ARG A 281 -1.35 -0.82 9.34
C ARG A 281 -1.39 -2.34 9.44
N HIS A 282 -0.85 -3.03 8.46
CA HIS A 282 -0.79 -4.49 8.46
C HIS A 282 0.41 -5.01 9.26
N TYR A 283 0.65 -4.44 10.45
CA TYR A 283 1.50 -5.01 11.51
C TYR A 283 2.97 -5.22 11.12
N GLY A 284 3.52 -4.37 10.24
CA GLY A 284 4.89 -4.53 9.75
C GLY A 284 5.93 -4.35 10.86
N TYR A 285 5.74 -3.39 11.78
CA TYR A 285 6.65 -3.21 12.89
C TYR A 285 6.41 -4.21 14.02
N TRP A 286 5.17 -4.68 14.21
CA TRP A 286 4.90 -5.82 15.08
C TRP A 286 5.70 -7.05 14.66
N LEU A 287 5.63 -7.41 13.37
CA LEU A 287 6.37 -8.54 12.82
C LEU A 287 7.88 -8.38 13.03
N LEU A 288 8.41 -7.19 12.74
CA LEU A 288 9.82 -6.89 12.96
C LEU A 288 10.20 -7.01 14.45
N GLY A 289 9.36 -6.52 15.36
CA GLY A 289 9.57 -6.62 16.81
C GLY A 289 9.59 -8.06 17.32
N ASP A 290 8.64 -8.91 16.88
CA ASP A 290 8.61 -10.34 17.22
C ASP A 290 9.88 -11.05 16.72
N LEU A 291 10.28 -10.81 15.47
CA LEU A 291 11.49 -11.40 14.90
C LEU A 291 12.76 -10.95 15.64
N LEU A 292 12.84 -9.68 16.04
CA LEU A 292 13.95 -9.14 16.83
C LEU A 292 14.01 -9.74 18.24
N LEU A 293 12.86 -9.93 18.91
CA LEU A 293 12.81 -10.63 20.19
C LEU A 293 13.33 -12.06 20.07
N ARG A 294 12.90 -12.79 19.03
CA ARG A 294 13.36 -14.15 18.76
C ARG A 294 14.85 -14.21 18.43
N ALA A 295 15.39 -13.16 17.82
CA ALA A 295 16.82 -13.01 17.55
C ALA A 295 17.65 -12.63 18.79
N GLY A 296 17.01 -12.35 19.93
CA GLY A 296 17.70 -11.95 21.16
C GLY A 296 18.06 -10.46 21.21
N GLU A 297 17.38 -9.61 20.45
CA GLU A 297 17.64 -8.17 20.32
C GLU A 297 16.54 -7.31 20.98
N PRO A 298 16.38 -7.33 22.31
CA PRO A 298 15.25 -6.70 23.00
C PRO A 298 15.21 -5.18 22.85
N ARG A 299 16.35 -4.50 22.68
CA ARG A 299 16.39 -3.04 22.49
C ARG A 299 15.78 -2.62 21.16
N GLN A 300 16.20 -3.27 20.08
CA GLN A 300 15.65 -3.03 18.75
C GLN A 300 14.18 -3.47 18.70
N ALA A 301 13.84 -4.59 19.36
CA ALA A 301 12.45 -5.02 19.46
C ALA A 301 11.56 -3.99 20.16
N ILE A 302 12.01 -3.41 21.29
CA ILE A 302 11.28 -2.34 21.98
C ILE A 302 11.02 -1.17 21.01
N ALA A 303 12.03 -0.75 20.25
CA ALA A 303 11.88 0.32 19.28
C ALA A 303 10.88 -0.03 18.16
N ALA A 304 10.92 -1.27 17.66
CA ALA A 304 9.97 -1.75 16.66
C ALA A 304 8.53 -1.77 17.22
N PHE A 305 8.29 -2.29 18.42
CA PHE A 305 6.95 -2.25 19.03
C PHE A 305 6.48 -0.83 19.36
N THR A 306 7.39 0.07 19.75
CA THR A 306 7.06 1.49 19.90
C THR A 306 6.63 2.11 18.56
N LEU A 307 7.34 1.82 17.47
CA LEU A 307 6.94 2.25 16.12
C LEU A 307 5.59 1.65 15.69
N GLU A 308 5.33 0.38 16.00
CA GLU A 308 4.02 -0.24 15.76
C GLU A 308 2.94 0.52 16.51
N ALA A 309 3.14 0.84 17.79
CA ALA A 309 2.16 1.58 18.59
C ALA A 309 1.95 3.01 18.08
N LEU A 310 2.94 3.65 17.49
CA LEU A 310 2.76 4.94 16.82
C LEU A 310 1.96 4.83 15.53
N VAL A 311 2.12 3.75 14.75
CA VAL A 311 1.38 3.52 13.50
C VAL A 311 -0.05 3.00 13.77
N ASN A 312 -0.19 2.16 14.78
CA ASN A 312 -1.37 1.40 15.15
C ASN A 312 -1.43 1.32 16.69
N PRO A 313 -2.06 2.32 17.35
CA PRO A 313 -2.01 2.43 18.81
C PRO A 313 -2.65 1.25 19.54
N ALA A 314 -3.61 0.58 18.90
CA ALA A 314 -4.23 -0.64 19.42
C ALA A 314 -3.22 -1.77 19.66
N ALA A 315 -2.03 -1.74 19.05
CA ALA A 315 -1.01 -2.76 19.26
C ALA A 315 -0.56 -2.89 20.72
N LEU A 316 -0.60 -1.81 21.51
CA LEU A 316 -0.31 -1.88 22.95
C LEU A 316 -1.40 -2.57 23.77
N THR A 317 -2.58 -2.81 23.18
CA THR A 317 -3.66 -3.53 23.85
C THR A 317 -3.68 -5.00 23.47
N TYR A 318 -2.71 -5.54 22.73
CA TYR A 318 -2.81 -6.91 22.25
C TYR A 318 -2.61 -7.96 23.37
N PRO A 319 -3.31 -9.13 23.31
CA PRO A 319 -3.21 -10.17 24.33
C PRO A 319 -1.79 -10.68 24.57
N GLN A 320 -0.94 -10.68 23.54
CA GLN A 320 0.43 -11.18 23.54
C GLN A 320 1.30 -10.52 24.60
N TRP A 321 1.00 -9.28 25.03
CA TRP A 321 1.73 -8.60 26.10
C TRP A 321 1.64 -9.30 27.46
N ARG A 322 0.71 -10.26 27.62
CA ARG A 322 0.60 -11.10 28.82
C ARG A 322 1.43 -12.38 28.75
N GLU A 323 2.09 -12.63 27.62
CA GLU A 323 2.84 -13.85 27.35
C GLU A 323 4.35 -13.54 27.26
N GLU A 324 5.19 -14.50 27.64
CA GLU A 324 6.63 -14.42 27.37
C GLU A 324 6.90 -14.66 25.87
N PRO A 325 7.88 -13.98 25.25
CA PRO A 325 8.82 -13.02 25.84
C PRO A 325 8.32 -11.56 25.90
N TYR A 326 7.11 -11.27 25.44
CA TYR A 326 6.60 -9.89 25.30
C TYR A 326 6.37 -9.21 26.65
N GLN A 327 5.89 -9.95 27.64
CA GLN A 327 5.63 -9.46 29.00
C GLN A 327 6.88 -8.78 29.60
N ALA A 328 8.06 -9.37 29.37
CA ALA A 328 9.33 -8.85 29.89
C ALA A 328 9.69 -7.45 29.37
N ILE A 329 9.24 -7.07 28.16
CA ILE A 329 9.54 -5.76 27.56
C ILE A 329 8.36 -4.80 27.55
N TYR A 330 7.13 -5.24 27.86
CA TYR A 330 5.90 -4.46 27.71
C TYR A 330 5.96 -3.08 28.40
N ALA A 331 6.42 -3.03 29.66
CA ALA A 331 6.53 -1.78 30.41
C ALA A 331 7.55 -0.79 29.84
N ALA A 332 8.56 -1.29 29.10
CA ALA A 332 9.52 -0.44 28.40
C ALA A 332 8.90 0.12 27.11
N VAL A 333 8.18 -0.72 26.35
CA VAL A 333 7.46 -0.31 25.14
C VAL A 333 6.40 0.74 25.48
N ALA A 334 5.57 0.51 26.49
CA ALA A 334 4.51 1.44 26.91
C ALA A 334 5.07 2.84 27.25
N ARG A 335 6.12 2.91 28.09
CA ARG A 335 6.77 4.18 28.42
C ARG A 335 7.40 4.86 27.21
N ALA A 336 8.09 4.11 26.37
CA ALA A 336 8.68 4.66 25.16
C ALA A 336 7.59 5.25 24.25
N THR A 337 6.50 4.52 24.02
CA THR A 337 5.38 5.00 23.21
C THR A 337 4.74 6.27 23.78
N LEU A 338 4.46 6.34 25.08
CA LEU A 338 3.88 7.56 25.68
C LEU A 338 4.83 8.76 25.59
N ALA A 339 6.14 8.57 25.78
CA ALA A 339 7.11 9.64 25.61
C ALA A 339 7.18 10.16 24.15
N GLU A 340 6.99 9.27 23.16
CA GLU A 340 6.90 9.66 21.75
C GLU A 340 5.62 10.47 21.48
N TYR A 341 4.50 10.12 22.13
CA TYR A 341 3.27 10.89 22.07
C TYR A 341 3.37 12.26 22.74
N ASP A 342 4.00 12.35 23.91
CA ASP A 342 4.29 13.63 24.57
C ASP A 342 5.09 14.56 23.64
N THR A 343 6.08 13.99 22.95
CA THR A 343 6.88 14.74 21.97
C THR A 343 6.02 15.23 20.81
N LEU A 344 5.14 14.37 20.27
CA LEU A 344 4.24 14.75 19.17
C LEU A 344 3.23 15.83 19.59
N LEU A 345 2.68 15.75 20.81
CA LEU A 345 1.76 16.77 21.36
C LEU A 345 2.46 18.10 21.58
N ALA A 346 3.74 18.10 21.96
CA ALA A 346 4.54 19.32 22.07
C ALA A 346 4.86 19.96 20.71
N ASP A 347 4.99 19.15 19.65
CA ASP A 347 5.37 19.60 18.31
C ASP A 347 4.18 20.08 17.45
N ILE A 348 2.94 19.78 17.85
CA ILE A 348 1.73 20.05 17.07
C ILE A 348 0.87 21.10 17.78
N SER A 349 0.37 22.08 17.02
CA SER A 349 -0.57 23.09 17.56
C SER A 349 -1.85 22.42 18.09
N PRO A 350 -2.37 22.84 19.27
CA PRO A 350 -3.67 22.39 19.79
C PRO A 350 -4.84 22.60 18.82
N ASP A 351 -4.76 23.62 17.96
CA ASP A 351 -5.79 23.91 16.95
C ASP A 351 -5.71 22.99 15.71
N SER A 352 -4.69 22.14 15.63
CA SER A 352 -4.52 21.20 14.53
C SER A 352 -5.60 20.11 14.59
N PRO A 353 -6.23 19.74 13.45
CA PRO A 353 -7.17 18.63 13.39
C PRO A 353 -6.62 17.30 13.93
N SER A 354 -5.30 17.11 13.87
CA SER A 354 -4.65 15.87 14.32
C SER A 354 -4.30 15.85 15.81
N PHE A 355 -4.33 17.02 16.49
CA PHE A 355 -3.99 17.11 17.91
C PHE A 355 -4.96 16.28 18.75
N GLY A 356 -6.27 16.45 18.53
CA GLY A 356 -7.30 15.69 19.24
C GLY A 356 -7.10 14.18 19.09
N THR A 357 -6.82 13.67 17.89
CA THR A 357 -6.61 12.23 17.68
C THR A 357 -5.41 11.69 18.46
N ILE A 358 -4.28 12.43 18.47
CA ILE A 358 -3.12 12.04 19.28
C ILE A 358 -3.46 12.08 20.77
N TYR A 359 -4.07 13.16 21.21
CA TYR A 359 -4.41 13.38 22.62
C TYR A 359 -5.32 12.25 23.16
N ASN A 360 -6.32 11.85 22.38
CA ASN A 360 -7.19 10.72 22.69
C ASN A 360 -6.43 9.38 22.78
N ALA A 361 -5.56 9.09 21.79
CA ALA A 361 -4.76 7.87 21.81
C ALA A 361 -3.80 7.84 23.01
N HIS A 362 -3.14 8.97 23.30
CA HIS A 362 -2.25 9.12 24.44
C HIS A 362 -2.97 8.87 25.77
N ALA A 363 -4.11 9.54 26.01
CA ALA A 363 -4.89 9.38 27.24
C ALA A 363 -5.38 7.93 27.43
N LEU A 364 -5.91 7.30 26.37
CA LEU A 364 -6.33 5.90 26.41
C LEU A 364 -5.17 4.95 26.68
N LEU A 365 -4.02 5.15 26.03
CA LEU A 365 -2.85 4.29 26.24
C LEU A 365 -2.27 4.46 27.63
N ALA A 366 -2.19 5.68 28.15
CA ALA A 366 -1.75 5.94 29.52
C ALA A 366 -2.64 5.23 30.53
N TRP A 367 -3.97 5.36 30.37
CA TRP A 367 -4.93 4.58 31.14
C TRP A 367 -4.65 3.09 30.97
N TRP A 368 -4.73 2.53 29.77
CA TRP A 368 -4.60 1.09 29.52
C TRP A 368 -3.33 0.48 30.13
N THR A 369 -2.19 1.17 29.98
CA THR A 369 -0.87 0.71 30.45
C THR A 369 -0.59 1.03 31.91
N GLU A 370 -1.58 1.56 32.64
CA GLU A 370 -1.51 1.93 34.06
C GLU A 370 -0.37 2.91 34.36
N GLN A 371 -0.02 3.73 33.36
CA GLN A 371 0.92 4.83 33.53
C GLN A 371 0.17 6.03 34.10
N PRO A 372 0.84 6.91 34.87
CA PRO A 372 0.21 8.10 35.43
C PRO A 372 -0.41 8.93 34.30
N VAL A 373 -1.72 9.04 34.32
CA VAL A 373 -2.47 9.83 33.34
C VAL A 373 -2.25 11.31 33.68
N VAL A 374 -1.69 12.07 32.73
CA VAL A 374 -1.64 13.53 32.81
C VAL A 374 -3.07 14.06 32.92
N GLU A 375 -3.30 15.12 33.69
CA GLU A 375 -4.62 15.72 33.87
C GLU A 375 -5.31 15.94 32.51
N VAL A 376 -6.38 15.17 32.26
CA VAL A 376 -7.02 15.11 30.94
C VAL A 376 -8.16 16.11 30.85
N ASP A 377 -8.03 17.09 29.97
CA ASP A 377 -9.15 17.93 29.56
C ASP A 377 -10.22 17.11 28.83
N SER A 378 -11.37 16.92 29.47
CA SER A 378 -12.51 16.15 28.93
C SER A 378 -13.12 16.80 27.69
N ALA A 379 -12.94 18.12 27.49
CA ALA A 379 -13.46 18.83 26.32
C ALA A 379 -12.73 18.47 25.02
N LEU A 380 -11.49 17.94 25.13
CA LEU A 380 -10.67 17.52 23.98
C LEU A 380 -10.83 16.03 23.64
N LEU A 381 -11.52 15.27 24.48
CA LEU A 381 -11.74 13.84 24.28
C LEU A 381 -12.93 13.59 23.36
N ARG A 382 -12.80 12.54 22.54
CA ARG A 382 -13.95 11.92 21.89
C ARG A 382 -14.88 11.41 22.99
N PRO A 383 -16.21 11.53 22.83
CA PRO A 383 -17.17 11.06 23.83
C PRO A 383 -16.97 9.60 24.24
N ILE A 384 -16.60 8.73 23.30
CA ILE A 384 -16.33 7.31 23.57
C ILE A 384 -15.11 7.14 24.49
N VAL A 385 -14.06 7.94 24.27
CA VAL A 385 -12.84 7.91 25.07
C VAL A 385 -13.11 8.44 26.48
N ALA A 386 -13.79 9.58 26.58
CA ALA A 386 -14.18 10.14 27.88
C ALA A 386 -15.02 9.13 28.69
N GLY A 387 -16.00 8.48 28.05
CA GLY A 387 -16.81 7.44 28.69
C GLY A 387 -15.99 6.25 29.17
N VAL A 388 -15.05 5.74 28.37
CA VAL A 388 -14.17 4.61 28.78
C VAL A 388 -13.26 5.00 29.94
N LEU A 389 -12.65 6.19 29.90
CA LEU A 389 -11.76 6.65 30.98
C LEU A 389 -12.52 6.84 32.31
N LEU A 390 -13.74 7.37 32.25
CA LEU A 390 -14.60 7.55 33.43
C LEU A 390 -15.17 6.24 33.96
N ALA A 391 -15.37 5.22 33.12
CA ALA A 391 -16.04 3.98 33.51
C ALA A 391 -15.36 3.23 34.67
N ASP A 392 -14.05 3.42 34.87
CA ASP A 392 -13.31 2.76 35.94
C ASP A 392 -13.42 3.50 37.29
N SER A 393 -13.48 4.84 37.24
CA SER A 393 -13.51 5.69 38.44
C SER A 393 -14.91 6.12 38.87
N ASP A 394 -15.78 6.40 37.91
CA ASP A 394 -17.16 6.88 38.11
C ASP A 394 -18.07 6.40 36.95
N PRO A 395 -18.63 5.18 37.05
CA PRO A 395 -19.54 4.62 36.04
C PRO A 395 -20.80 5.47 35.81
N ALA A 396 -21.26 6.22 36.81
CA ALA A 396 -22.44 7.06 36.69
C ALA A 396 -22.13 8.30 35.84
N ALA A 397 -20.99 8.95 36.08
CA ALA A 397 -20.52 10.06 35.24
C ALA A 397 -20.19 9.60 33.80
N ALA A 398 -19.66 8.38 33.65
CA ALA A 398 -19.46 7.78 32.33
C ALA A 398 -20.79 7.63 31.57
N LEU A 399 -21.83 7.10 32.23
CA LEU A 399 -23.17 6.94 31.65
C LEU A 399 -23.81 8.29 31.31
N GLU A 400 -23.71 9.28 32.20
CA GLU A 400 -24.22 10.63 31.94
C GLU A 400 -23.55 11.25 30.70
N THR A 401 -22.22 11.15 30.61
CA THR A 401 -21.44 11.66 29.48
C THR A 401 -21.87 10.99 28.18
N VAL A 402 -21.99 9.66 28.16
CA VAL A 402 -22.39 8.92 26.97
C VAL A 402 -23.84 9.23 26.59
N ALA A 403 -24.76 9.23 27.56
CA ALA A 403 -26.18 9.53 27.36
C ALA A 403 -26.40 10.94 26.81
N GLN A 404 -25.68 11.94 27.33
CA GLN A 404 -25.75 13.32 26.86
C GLN A 404 -25.35 13.40 25.37
N ASN A 405 -24.23 12.77 24.98
CA ASN A 405 -23.77 12.80 23.59
C ASN A 405 -24.73 12.07 22.65
N LEU A 406 -25.31 10.94 23.07
CA LEU A 406 -26.36 10.25 22.32
C LEU A 406 -27.59 11.15 22.12
N SER A 407 -28.01 11.89 23.16
CA SER A 407 -29.16 12.80 23.08
C SER A 407 -28.94 14.00 22.16
N LEU A 408 -27.68 14.43 22.00
CA LEU A 408 -27.28 15.51 21.10
C LEU A 408 -27.17 15.07 19.63
N GLY A 409 -27.58 13.85 19.31
CA GLY A 409 -27.58 13.32 17.95
C GLY A 409 -26.25 12.71 17.49
N GLN A 410 -25.27 12.55 18.39
CA GLN A 410 -24.00 11.87 18.09
C GLN A 410 -24.15 10.35 18.24
N SER A 411 -25.20 9.77 17.64
CA SER A 411 -25.45 8.33 17.69
C SER A 411 -24.46 7.60 16.78
N SER A 412 -23.38 7.10 17.39
CA SER A 412 -22.43 6.20 16.75
C SER A 412 -22.60 4.79 17.31
N PRO A 413 -22.41 3.72 16.51
CA PRO A 413 -22.51 2.34 17.00
C PRO A 413 -21.61 2.05 18.20
N GLU A 414 -20.44 2.70 18.26
CA GLU A 414 -19.46 2.57 19.33
C GLU A 414 -19.99 3.16 20.64
N LEU A 415 -20.57 4.36 20.60
CA LEU A 415 -21.20 4.98 21.77
C LEU A 415 -22.42 4.23 22.24
N GLN A 416 -23.23 3.71 21.32
CA GLN A 416 -24.37 2.86 21.66
C GLN A 416 -23.90 1.60 22.39
N LEU A 417 -22.84 0.94 21.90
CA LEU A 417 -22.29 -0.25 22.52
C LEU A 417 -21.76 0.03 23.94
N LEU A 418 -21.05 1.15 24.14
CA LEU A 418 -20.59 1.55 25.47
C LEU A 418 -21.78 1.88 26.40
N ALA A 419 -22.79 2.59 25.90
CA ALA A 419 -24.01 2.89 26.66
C ALA A 419 -24.72 1.61 27.09
N THR A 420 -24.83 0.63 26.18
CA THR A 420 -25.40 -0.68 26.47
C THR A 420 -24.62 -1.43 27.54
N TRP A 421 -23.29 -1.34 27.54
CA TRP A 421 -22.50 -1.96 28.60
C TRP A 421 -22.68 -1.28 29.96
N LEU A 422 -22.74 0.06 29.98
CA LEU A 422 -22.97 0.85 31.20
C LEU A 422 -24.37 0.63 31.79
N ASP A 423 -25.41 0.65 30.96
CA ASP A 423 -26.80 0.38 31.34
C ASP A 423 -27.56 -0.39 30.24
N PRO A 424 -27.52 -1.75 30.29
CA PRO A 424 -28.18 -2.57 29.29
C PRO A 424 -29.71 -2.44 29.27
N GLN A 425 -30.32 -1.97 30.36
CA GLN A 425 -31.77 -1.83 30.46
C GLN A 425 -32.24 -0.56 29.76
N ALA A 426 -31.53 0.55 29.97
CA ALA A 426 -31.84 1.83 29.32
C ALA A 426 -31.41 1.85 27.85
N TYR A 427 -30.32 1.16 27.50
CA TYR A 427 -29.74 1.17 26.16
C TYR A 427 -29.55 -0.26 25.63
N PRO A 428 -30.60 -0.97 25.19
CA PRO A 428 -30.44 -2.31 24.62
C PRO A 428 -29.64 -2.29 23.31
N LEU A 429 -28.97 -3.41 22.99
CA LEU A 429 -28.38 -3.62 21.67
C LEU A 429 -29.47 -3.53 20.59
N PRO A 430 -29.19 -2.92 19.42
CA PRO A 430 -30.15 -2.91 18.33
C PRO A 430 -30.45 -4.35 17.88
N PRO A 431 -31.73 -4.70 17.65
CA PRO A 431 -32.11 -6.05 17.24
C PRO A 431 -31.43 -6.40 15.91
N GLN A 432 -30.90 -7.62 15.81
CA GLN A 432 -30.42 -8.14 14.53
C GLN A 432 -31.59 -8.28 13.54
N PRO A 433 -31.37 -8.07 12.23
CA PRO A 433 -32.38 -8.35 11.23
C PRO A 433 -32.83 -9.82 11.32
N GLU A 434 -34.13 -10.10 11.30
CA GLU A 434 -34.70 -11.46 11.48
C GLU A 434 -34.15 -12.51 10.51
N ASN A 435 -33.55 -12.10 9.38
CA ASN A 435 -32.99 -12.98 8.35
C ASN A 435 -31.45 -12.91 8.25
N ALA A 436 -30.77 -12.23 9.18
CA ALA A 436 -29.32 -12.24 9.20
C ALA A 436 -28.81 -13.58 9.77
N PRO A 437 -27.77 -14.20 9.19
CA PRO A 437 -27.10 -15.31 9.84
C PRO A 437 -26.58 -14.85 11.21
N PRO A 438 -26.62 -15.71 12.26
CA PRO A 438 -26.18 -15.33 13.58
C PRO A 438 -24.71 -14.89 13.54
N ASP A 439 -24.46 -13.60 13.79
CA ASP A 439 -23.11 -13.08 13.92
C ASP A 439 -22.54 -13.58 15.26
N LEU A 440 -21.61 -14.54 15.20
CA LEU A 440 -20.92 -15.08 16.37
C LEU A 440 -20.33 -13.97 17.24
N ASN A 441 -19.85 -12.87 16.63
CA ASN A 441 -19.33 -11.75 17.39
C ASN A 441 -20.42 -11.04 18.17
N ALA A 442 -21.62 -10.90 17.62
CA ALA A 442 -22.73 -10.25 18.33
C ALA A 442 -23.18 -11.07 19.53
N PHE A 443 -23.26 -12.39 19.39
CA PHE A 443 -23.55 -13.29 20.52
C PHE A 443 -22.48 -13.18 21.61
N LEU A 444 -21.20 -13.25 21.25
CA LEU A 444 -20.09 -13.10 22.19
C LEU A 444 -20.08 -11.72 22.86
N ILE A 445 -20.43 -10.66 22.12
CA ILE A 445 -20.59 -9.32 22.67
C ILE A 445 -21.69 -9.30 23.73
N GLU A 446 -22.85 -9.91 23.48
CA GLU A 446 -23.95 -9.98 24.44
C GLU A 446 -23.54 -10.70 25.73
N GLU A 447 -22.85 -11.84 25.63
CA GLU A 447 -22.32 -12.55 26.81
C GLU A 447 -21.34 -11.69 27.62
N SER A 448 -20.52 -10.88 26.95
CA SER A 448 -19.54 -9.99 27.58
C SER A 448 -20.16 -8.87 28.41
N LEU A 449 -21.43 -8.49 28.15
CA LEU A 449 -22.12 -7.41 28.87
C LEU A 449 -22.35 -7.70 30.36
N THR A 450 -22.19 -8.96 30.77
CA THR A 450 -22.28 -9.36 32.18
C THR A 450 -21.05 -8.92 33.00
N ILE A 451 -19.94 -8.57 32.35
CA ILE A 451 -18.67 -8.21 32.99
C ILE A 451 -18.70 -6.74 33.42
N ARG A 452 -18.51 -6.48 34.71
CA ARG A 452 -18.62 -5.12 35.27
C ARG A 452 -17.35 -4.26 35.25
N SER A 453 -16.17 -4.88 35.24
CA SER A 453 -14.92 -4.10 35.13
C SER A 453 -14.68 -3.72 33.67
N PRO A 454 -14.42 -2.44 33.35
CA PRO A 454 -14.24 -2.00 31.97
C PRO A 454 -13.05 -2.69 31.30
N ARG A 455 -11.92 -2.84 32.00
CA ARG A 455 -10.74 -3.55 31.45
C ARG A 455 -11.00 -5.04 31.23
N LEU A 456 -11.68 -5.70 32.17
CA LEU A 456 -12.03 -7.11 31.99
C LEU A 456 -13.02 -7.29 30.84
N TRP A 457 -13.98 -6.36 30.71
CA TRP A 457 -14.91 -6.35 29.58
C TRP A 457 -14.15 -6.18 28.27
N LEU A 458 -13.36 -5.12 28.12
CA LEU A 458 -12.57 -4.85 26.91
C LEU A 458 -11.63 -5.99 26.53
N THR A 459 -11.14 -6.78 27.50
CA THR A 459 -10.22 -7.91 27.27
C THR A 459 -10.90 -9.28 27.23
N SER A 460 -12.23 -9.35 27.31
CA SER A 460 -12.99 -10.60 27.41
C SER A 460 -13.07 -11.38 26.10
N LEU A 461 -12.99 -10.69 24.96
CA LEU A 461 -13.14 -11.28 23.63
C LEU A 461 -11.87 -11.07 22.83
N VAL A 462 -11.36 -12.16 22.27
CA VAL A 462 -10.17 -12.17 21.43
C VAL A 462 -10.55 -12.64 20.04
N SER A 463 -10.02 -11.97 19.02
CA SER A 463 -10.16 -12.36 17.62
C SER A 463 -8.83 -12.24 16.89
N SER A 464 -8.69 -12.96 15.79
CA SER A 464 -7.64 -12.67 14.82
C SER A 464 -7.89 -11.30 14.19
N PRO A 465 -6.85 -10.50 13.92
CA PRO A 465 -6.99 -9.30 13.12
C PRO A 465 -7.49 -9.65 11.71
N ASP A 466 -8.27 -8.73 11.12
CA ASP A 466 -8.78 -8.94 9.76
C ASP A 466 -7.62 -8.99 8.77
N GLU A 467 -7.72 -9.89 7.79
CA GLU A 467 -6.78 -9.91 6.68
C GLU A 467 -6.90 -8.61 5.88
N GLY A 468 -5.76 -8.08 5.46
CA GLY A 468 -5.72 -6.91 4.59
C GLY A 468 -6.23 -7.26 3.21
N TYR A 469 -6.98 -6.35 2.58
CA TYR A 469 -7.37 -6.48 1.19
C TYR A 469 -6.47 -5.65 0.29
N ARG A 470 -5.87 -6.29 -0.71
CA ARG A 470 -5.15 -5.62 -1.79
C ARG A 470 -6.01 -5.54 -3.06
N GLY A 471 -6.22 -4.33 -3.57
CA GLY A 471 -7.06 -4.08 -4.75
C GLY A 471 -6.33 -3.45 -5.93
N SER A 472 -6.98 -3.41 -7.08
CA SER A 472 -6.58 -2.63 -8.28
C SER A 472 -5.20 -2.96 -8.90
N LEU A 473 -4.65 -4.14 -8.59
CA LEU A 473 -3.32 -4.54 -9.05
C LEU A 473 -3.22 -4.87 -10.54
N THR A 474 -4.35 -5.11 -11.20
CA THR A 474 -4.40 -5.26 -12.66
C THR A 474 -3.67 -4.13 -13.36
N PHE A 475 -3.88 -2.90 -12.91
CA PHE A 475 -3.24 -1.74 -13.51
C PHE A 475 -1.81 -1.55 -13.02
N ALA A 476 -1.56 -1.83 -11.73
CA ALA A 476 -0.22 -1.78 -11.17
C ALA A 476 0.73 -2.72 -11.94
N TYR A 477 0.38 -3.98 -12.13
CA TYR A 477 1.24 -4.96 -12.79
C TYR A 477 1.01 -5.11 -14.29
N ARG A 478 0.01 -4.39 -14.85
CA ARG A 478 -0.41 -4.49 -16.27
C ARG A 478 -0.72 -5.93 -16.69
N ASN A 479 -1.25 -6.70 -15.75
CA ASN A 479 -1.59 -8.10 -15.93
C ASN A 479 -2.98 -8.34 -15.32
N TYR A 480 -3.95 -8.77 -16.12
CA TYR A 480 -5.32 -8.97 -15.67
C TYR A 480 -5.45 -10.02 -14.56
N GLN A 481 -4.51 -10.96 -14.48
CA GLN A 481 -4.50 -11.95 -13.40
C GLN A 481 -4.13 -11.36 -12.05
N ALA A 482 -3.47 -10.20 -12.01
CA ALA A 482 -3.10 -9.54 -10.76
C ALA A 482 -4.32 -9.15 -9.91
N LYS A 483 -5.53 -9.10 -10.48
CA LYS A 483 -6.78 -8.96 -9.69
C LYS A 483 -7.01 -10.08 -8.67
N GLN A 484 -6.36 -11.23 -8.86
CA GLN A 484 -6.45 -12.38 -7.97
C GLN A 484 -5.46 -12.26 -6.82
N ILE A 485 -4.51 -11.32 -6.87
CA ILE A 485 -3.52 -11.10 -5.81
C ILE A 485 -4.18 -10.20 -4.76
N THR A 486 -4.66 -10.82 -3.70
CA THR A 486 -5.41 -10.16 -2.61
C THR A 486 -4.77 -10.36 -1.25
N LEU A 487 -3.87 -11.33 -1.13
CA LEU A 487 -3.33 -11.81 0.13
C LEU A 487 -2.45 -10.76 0.78
N MET A 488 -2.84 -10.39 2.00
CA MET A 488 -1.93 -9.81 2.97
C MET A 488 -1.97 -10.60 4.26
N LEU A 489 -0.86 -11.29 4.50
CA LEU A 489 -0.74 -12.15 5.67
C LEU A 489 -0.61 -11.31 6.94
N THR A 490 -1.30 -11.72 7.98
CA THR A 490 -1.10 -11.19 9.33
C THR A 490 0.00 -12.00 10.01
N PRO A 491 0.82 -11.37 10.89
CA PRO A 491 1.82 -12.12 11.65
C PRO A 491 1.19 -13.32 12.36
N GLN A 492 1.81 -14.48 12.26
CA GLN A 492 1.30 -15.72 12.83
C GLN A 492 1.08 -15.52 14.33
N THR A 493 -0.01 -16.07 14.87
CA THR A 493 -0.42 -15.97 16.28
C THR A 493 -0.82 -14.58 16.78
N LEU A 494 -0.81 -13.54 15.93
CA LEU A 494 -1.30 -12.22 16.31
C LEU A 494 -2.81 -12.26 16.55
N GLN A 495 -3.22 -11.64 17.65
CA GLN A 495 -4.60 -11.56 18.11
C GLN A 495 -4.85 -10.14 18.61
N ARG A 496 -6.11 -9.74 18.64
CA ARG A 496 -6.55 -8.45 19.18
C ARG A 496 -7.77 -8.65 20.07
N TYR A 497 -7.97 -7.71 21.00
CA TYR A 497 -9.23 -7.66 21.73
C TYR A 497 -10.35 -7.10 20.83
N THR A 498 -11.39 -7.90 20.63
CA THR A 498 -12.50 -7.58 19.71
C THR A 498 -13.22 -6.30 20.10
N LEU A 499 -13.44 -6.07 21.41
CA LEU A 499 -14.16 -4.91 21.90
C LEU A 499 -13.36 -3.62 21.74
N VAL A 500 -12.03 -3.65 21.88
CA VAL A 500 -11.17 -2.49 21.59
C VAL A 500 -11.31 -2.06 20.13
N ALA A 501 -11.35 -3.02 19.20
CA ALA A 501 -11.55 -2.76 17.78
C ALA A 501 -12.99 -2.29 17.46
N ARG A 502 -14.01 -2.92 18.06
CA ARG A 502 -15.44 -2.60 17.83
C ARG A 502 -15.86 -1.25 18.39
N LEU A 503 -15.19 -0.75 19.42
CA LEU A 503 -15.42 0.59 19.97
C LEU A 503 -14.60 1.68 19.27
N ASP A 504 -13.79 1.32 18.25
CA ASP A 504 -12.92 2.24 17.52
C ASP A 504 -12.09 3.15 18.46
N LEU A 505 -11.56 2.56 19.54
CA LEU A 505 -10.82 3.30 20.57
C LEU A 505 -9.55 3.96 19.99
N PHE A 506 -8.95 3.30 18.99
CA PHE A 506 -7.75 3.77 18.31
C PHE A 506 -8.03 3.90 16.81
N PRO A 507 -8.64 5.03 16.39
CA PRO A 507 -9.07 5.20 15.03
C PRO A 507 -7.87 5.32 14.09
N ALA A 508 -8.19 5.12 12.82
CA ALA A 508 -7.29 5.37 11.73
C ALA A 508 -6.67 6.77 11.75
N TRP A 509 -5.34 6.88 11.83
CA TRP A 509 -4.65 8.12 11.45
C TRP A 509 -5.08 8.61 10.06
N PRO A 510 -5.15 9.95 9.86
CA PRO A 510 -5.38 10.50 8.53
C PRO A 510 -4.30 10.03 7.55
N ARG A 511 -4.65 10.02 6.27
CA ARG A 511 -3.76 9.59 5.18
C ARG A 511 -2.44 10.34 5.23
N GLU A 512 -2.51 11.67 5.28
CA GLU A 512 -1.37 12.57 5.39
C GLU A 512 -1.22 12.99 6.84
N PHE A 513 -0.07 12.72 7.45
CA PHE A 513 0.24 13.19 8.80
C PHE A 513 1.73 13.52 8.97
N PRO A 514 2.22 14.62 8.36
CA PRO A 514 3.66 14.86 8.21
C PRO A 514 4.46 14.95 9.53
N ALA A 515 3.83 15.36 10.64
CA ALA A 515 4.48 15.37 11.95
C ALA A 515 4.76 13.95 12.44
N LEU A 516 3.74 13.08 12.41
CA LEU A 516 3.88 11.66 12.74
C LEU A 516 4.84 10.95 11.77
N ASP A 517 4.72 11.20 10.47
CA ASP A 517 5.55 10.54 9.45
C ASP A 517 7.04 10.86 9.64
N ARG A 518 7.38 12.11 9.93
CA ARG A 518 8.76 12.53 10.26
C ARG A 518 9.25 11.92 11.57
N ARG A 519 8.36 11.78 12.57
CA ARG A 519 8.72 11.17 13.86
C ARG A 519 9.03 9.68 13.73
N ILE A 520 8.16 8.94 13.04
CA ILE A 520 8.36 7.52 12.69
C ILE A 520 9.69 7.34 11.97
N GLU A 521 9.96 8.18 10.95
CA GLU A 521 11.23 8.13 10.22
C GLU A 521 12.44 8.37 11.13
N ALA A 522 12.40 9.41 11.97
CA ALA A 522 13.51 9.74 12.86
C ALA A 522 13.79 8.61 13.86
N LEU A 523 12.75 8.06 14.48
CA LEU A 523 12.87 6.96 15.43
C LEU A 523 13.36 5.68 14.75
N ARG A 524 12.77 5.30 13.61
CA ARG A 524 13.20 4.12 12.85
C ARG A 524 14.66 4.22 12.40
N THR A 525 15.06 5.37 11.86
CA THR A 525 16.45 5.59 11.41
C THR A 525 17.42 5.48 12.58
N LYS A 526 17.11 6.13 13.70
CA LYS A 526 18.00 6.19 14.86
C LYS A 526 18.09 4.87 15.62
N ALA A 527 16.95 4.21 15.84
CA ALA A 527 16.87 3.04 16.72
C ALA A 527 17.06 1.71 15.98
N LEU A 528 16.74 1.65 14.68
CA LEU A 528 16.83 0.42 13.89
C LEU A 528 17.85 0.52 12.74
N GLY A 529 18.43 1.71 12.48
CA GLY A 529 19.34 1.88 11.33
C GLY A 529 18.64 1.76 9.98
N LEU A 530 17.31 1.95 9.94
CA LEU A 530 16.50 1.77 8.73
C LEU A 530 15.95 3.13 8.24
N PRO A 531 16.75 3.99 7.60
CA PRO A 531 16.27 5.24 7.02
C PRO A 531 15.26 5.02 5.89
N HIS A 532 14.40 6.00 5.62
CA HIS A 532 13.55 5.98 4.44
C HIS A 532 14.42 6.01 3.18
N PRO A 533 14.08 5.26 2.11
CA PRO A 533 14.89 5.22 0.90
C PRO A 533 15.22 6.61 0.32
N THR A 534 14.30 7.56 0.37
CA THR A 534 14.55 8.94 -0.10
C THR A 534 15.61 9.72 0.69
N HIS A 535 15.97 9.26 1.88
CA HIS A 535 17.04 9.78 2.72
C HIS A 535 18.30 8.89 2.72
N ASN A 536 18.28 7.82 1.93
CA ASN A 536 19.35 6.84 1.82
C ASN A 536 19.67 6.51 0.35
N ASP A 537 19.84 7.54 -0.47
CA ASP A 537 20.16 7.42 -1.90
C ASP A 537 19.27 6.43 -2.68
N PHE A 538 17.98 6.39 -2.32
CA PHE A 538 16.98 5.50 -2.90
C PHE A 538 17.33 4.01 -2.78
N ARG A 539 17.95 3.63 -1.65
CA ARG A 539 18.30 2.26 -1.31
C ARG A 539 17.66 1.83 0.00
N LEU A 540 17.33 0.55 0.07
CA LEU A 540 16.94 -0.11 1.31
C LEU A 540 18.20 -0.43 2.11
N SER A 541 18.16 -0.15 3.41
CA SER A 541 19.21 -0.53 4.34
C SER A 541 18.97 -1.94 4.88
N GLU A 542 20.04 -2.68 5.05
CA GLU A 542 20.02 -3.94 5.79
C GLU A 542 19.99 -3.65 7.29
N LEU A 543 19.31 -4.50 8.05
CA LEU A 543 19.27 -4.41 9.50
C LEU A 543 20.59 -4.89 10.08
N ASP A 544 21.28 -4.03 10.81
CA ASP A 544 22.55 -4.35 11.46
C ASP A 544 22.29 -4.81 12.91
N LEU A 545 22.46 -6.11 13.16
CA LEU A 545 22.35 -6.71 14.49
C LEU A 545 23.66 -6.57 15.31
N SER A 546 24.73 -6.02 14.72
CA SER A 546 26.02 -5.88 15.39
C SER A 546 26.16 -4.58 16.19
N ASN A 547 25.25 -3.62 15.99
CA ASN A 547 25.21 -2.36 16.74
C ASN A 547 24.28 -2.48 17.97
N PRO A 548 24.84 -2.46 19.20
CA PRO A 548 24.10 -2.71 20.45
C PRO A 548 23.23 -1.55 20.95
#